data_AF-A0A1S8X3R8-F1
#
_entry.id   AF-A0A1S8X3R8-F1
#
_cell.length_a   1.000
_cell.length_b   1.000
_cell.length_c   1.000
_cell.angle_alpha   90.00
_cell.angle_beta   90.00
_cell.angle_gamma   90.00
#
_symmetry.space_group_name_H-M   'P 1'
#
loop_
_entity.id
_entity.type
_entity.pdbx_description
1 polymer ?
#
loop_
_entity_poly.entity_id
_entity_poly.type
_entity_poly.pdbx_seq_one_letter_code
_entity_poly.pdbx_strand_id
1 'polypeptide(L)' 'MSVAEDMNRGKPNWEHLDEELHVLVSVEDYENRAAVKLRRATETIRNFLEQGVRTFLKYLPAIKMQTS' A
#
# COMPACT_ATOMS: atom_id res chain seq x y z
N MET A 1 -0.01 -10.57 -11.07
CA MET A 1 1.43 -10.51 -10.74
C MET A 1 2.18 -10.25 -12.02
N SER A 2 3.19 -9.38 -12.02
CA SER A 2 3.99 -9.14 -13.22
C SER A 2 4.98 -10.28 -13.44
N VAL A 3 5.34 -10.55 -14.70
CA VAL A 3 6.34 -11.59 -15.06
C VAL A 3 7.68 -11.33 -14.37
N ALA A 4 8.02 -10.06 -14.15
CA ALA A 4 9.24 -9.67 -13.43
C ALA A 4 9.19 -9.96 -11.93
N GLU A 5 8.04 -9.79 -11.26
CA GLU A 5 7.87 -10.13 -9.84
C GLU A 5 7.99 -11.65 -9.63
N ASP A 6 7.34 -12.45 -10.48
CA ASP A 6 7.39 -13.92 -10.36
C ASP A 6 8.82 -14.46 -10.51
N MET A 7 9.64 -13.86 -11.37
CA MET A 7 11.06 -14.26 -11.53
C MET A 7 11.95 -13.97 -10.32
N ASN A 8 11.49 -13.15 -9.38
CA ASN A 8 12.25 -12.76 -8.19
C ASN A 8 11.83 -13.50 -6.92
N ARG A 9 10.70 -14.21 -6.94
CA ARG A 9 10.28 -15.06 -5.82
C ARG A 9 11.35 -16.08 -5.46
N GLY A 10 11.53 -16.29 -4.15
CA GLY A 10 12.51 -17.24 -3.60
C GLY A 10 13.97 -16.77 -3.63
N LYS A 11 14.26 -15.55 -4.12
CA LYS A 11 15.60 -14.95 -3.99
C LYS A 11 15.75 -14.25 -2.63
N PRO A 12 16.97 -14.15 -2.07
CA PRO A 12 17.21 -13.37 -0.87
C PRO A 12 16.79 -11.91 -1.02
N ASN A 13 16.19 -11.33 0.01
CA ASN A 13 15.63 -9.96 0.05
C ASN A 13 14.33 -9.75 -0.76
N TRP A 14 13.75 -10.83 -1.32
CA TRP A 14 12.48 -10.81 -2.05
C TRP A 14 11.37 -11.59 -1.35
N GLU A 15 11.57 -11.93 -0.08
CA GLU A 15 10.63 -12.69 0.74
C GLU A 15 9.28 -11.97 0.88
N HIS A 16 9.29 -10.63 0.84
CA HIS A 16 8.09 -9.79 0.91
C HIS A 16 7.11 -10.01 -0.25
N LEU A 17 7.53 -10.64 -1.36
CA LEU A 17 6.62 -10.98 -2.46
C LEU A 17 5.62 -12.07 -2.05
N ASP A 18 5.93 -12.90 -1.07
CA ASP A 18 5.02 -13.94 -0.56
C ASP A 18 3.96 -13.39 0.41
N GLU A 19 4.04 -12.11 0.77
CA GLU A 19 3.09 -11.43 1.65
C GLU A 19 1.94 -10.76 0.87
N GLU A 20 0.85 -10.43 1.57
CA GLU A 20 -0.19 -9.57 1.00
C GLU A 20 0.38 -8.18 0.70
N LEU A 21 -0.10 -7.53 -0.37
CA LEU A 21 0.33 -6.17 -0.73
C LEU A 21 0.17 -5.22 0.46
N HIS A 22 1.28 -4.68 0.93
CA HIS A 22 1.35 -3.86 2.13
C HIS A 22 2.25 -2.64 1.94
N VAL A 23 2.20 -1.72 2.90
CA VAL A 23 3.11 -0.59 2.98
C VAL A 23 3.94 -0.75 4.25
N LEU A 24 5.26 -0.89 4.09
CA LEU A 24 6.19 -0.89 5.21
C LEU A 24 6.64 0.55 5.50
N VAL A 25 6.52 0.99 6.76
CA VAL A 25 6.98 2.31 7.21
C VAL A 25 8.03 2.11 8.29
N SER A 26 9.26 2.56 8.03
CA SER A 26 10.36 2.56 8.98
C SER A 26 10.82 4.00 9.26
N VAL A 27 11.23 4.26 10.51
CA VAL A 27 11.78 5.55 10.92
C VAL A 27 12.99 5.29 11.80
N GLU A 28 14.11 5.92 11.45
CA GLU A 28 15.32 5.91 12.26
C GLU A 28 15.51 7.31 12.88
N ASP A 29 15.29 7.40 14.20
CA ASP A 29 15.45 8.62 15.00
C ASP A 29 15.47 8.26 16.50
N TYR A 30 15.71 9.25 17.38
CA TYR A 30 15.42 9.14 18.80
C TYR A 30 13.92 8.90 19.02
N GLU A 31 13.61 8.04 20.00
CA GLU A 31 12.29 7.48 20.27
C GLU A 31 11.13 8.48 20.15
N ASN A 32 11.22 9.61 20.85
CA ASN A 32 10.16 10.63 20.84
C ASN A 32 9.91 11.24 19.44
N ARG A 33 10.97 11.44 18.66
CA ARG A 33 10.87 11.97 17.29
C ARG A 33 10.44 10.87 16.33
N ALA A 34 10.93 9.65 16.50
CA ALA A 34 10.56 8.49 15.70
C ALA A 34 9.05 8.21 15.82
N ALA A 35 8.51 8.20 17.04
CA ALA A 35 7.09 7.98 17.29
C ALA A 35 6.19 9.03 16.61
N VAL A 36 6.57 10.32 16.68
CA VAL A 36 5.82 11.40 16.03
C VAL A 36 5.87 11.28 14.51
N LYS A 37 7.04 10.99 13.94
CA LYS A 37 7.21 10.79 12.49
C LYS A 37 6.43 9.59 11.99
N LEU A 38 6.53 8.46 12.68
CA LEU A 38 5.85 7.22 12.33
C LEU A 38 4.34 7.43 12.35
N ARG A 39 3.79 8.03 13.41
CA ARG A 39 2.35 8.31 13.51
C ARG A 39 1.86 9.16 12.33
N ARG A 40 2.55 10.26 12.02
CA ARG A 40 2.17 11.17 10.92
C ARG A 40 2.23 10.47 9.55
N ALA A 41 3.28 9.68 9.30
CA ALA A 41 3.41 8.92 8.05
C ALA A 41 2.27 7.91 7.91
N THR A 42 2.00 7.13 8.96
CA THR A 42 0.92 6.14 8.99
C THR A 42 -0.45 6.77 8.77
N GLU A 43 -0.76 7.89 9.44
CA GLU A 43 -2.03 8.61 9.24
C GLU A 43 -2.20 9.11 7.79
N THR A 44 -1.13 9.64 7.20
CA THR A 44 -1.15 10.15 5.83
C THR A 44 -1.40 9.03 4.82
N ILE A 45 -0.70 7.90 4.97
CA ILE A 45 -0.84 6.73 4.10
C ILE A 45 -2.25 6.15 4.25
N ARG A 46 -2.76 6.03 5.47
CA ARG A 46 -4.13 5.55 5.72
C ARG A 46 -5.16 6.41 5.00
N ASN A 47 -5.06 7.73 5.13
CA ASN A 47 -5.97 8.67 4.47
C ASN A 47 -5.91 8.54 2.94
N PHE A 48 -4.73 8.30 2.37
CA PHE A 48 -4.56 8.07 0.94
C PHE A 48 -5.27 6.78 0.49
N LEU A 49 -5.05 5.68 1.21
CA LEU A 49 -5.68 4.38 0.88
C LEU A 49 -7.20 4.44 1.00
N GLU A 50 -7.74 5.08 2.05
CA GLU A 50 -9.19 5.28 2.21
C GLU A 50 -9.78 6.14 1.08
N GLN A 51 -9.08 7.18 0.64
CA GLN A 51 -9.51 8.00 -0.51
C GLN A 51 -9.54 7.20 -1.82
N GLY A 52 -8.54 6.33 -2.05
CA GLY A 52 -8.52 5.44 -3.20
C GLY A 52 -9.74 4.52 -3.23
N VAL A 53 -10.04 3.86 -2.10
CA VAL A 53 -11.21 2.98 -1.97
C VAL A 53 -12.52 3.76 -2.19
N ARG A 54 -12.67 4.92 -1.55
CA ARG A 54 -13.86 5.78 -1.73
C ARG A 54 -14.05 6.20 -3.19
N THR A 55 -12.98 6.57 -3.87
CA THR A 55 -13.00 6.96 -5.28
C THR A 55 -13.45 5.79 -6.14
N PHE A 56 -12.85 4.61 -5.96
CA PHE A 56 -13.24 3.41 -6.69
C PHE A 56 -14.72 3.07 -6.49
N LEU A 57 -15.20 3.06 -5.25
CA LEU A 57 -16.61 2.76 -4.93
C LEU A 57 -17.58 3.81 -5.51
N LYS A 58 -17.20 5.08 -5.55
CA LYS A 58 -18.00 6.15 -6.14
C LYS A 58 -18.21 5.95 -7.65
N TYR A 59 -17.21 5.45 -8.37
CA TYR A 59 -17.25 5.31 -9.83
C TYR A 59 -17.61 3.90 -10.30
N LEU A 60 -17.60 2.89 -9.42
CA LEU A 60 -17.96 1.51 -9.75
C LEU A 60 -19.34 1.38 -10.45
N PRO A 61 -20.41 2.09 -10.04
CA PRO A 61 -21.70 2.03 -10.73
C PRO A 61 -21.62 2.55 -12.18
N ALA A 62 -20.84 3.61 -12.42
CA ALA A 62 -20.67 4.21 -13.74
C ALA A 62 -19.89 3.30 -14.70
N ILE A 63 -18.89 2.56 -14.19
CA ILE A 63 -18.11 1.60 -14.97
C ILE A 63 -19.00 0.42 -15.42
N LYS A 64 -19.84 -0.12 -14.52
CA LYS A 64 -20.75 -1.23 -14.86
C LYS A 64 -21.79 -0.86 -15.93
N MET A 65 -22.21 0.40 -15.98
CA MET A 65 -23.22 0.87 -16.94
C MET A 65 -22.67 1.08 -18.36
N GLN A 66 -21.34 1.20 -18.54
CA GLN A 66 -20.72 1.36 -19.86
C GLN A 66 -20.33 0.02 -20.52
N THR A 67 -20.38 -1.08 -19.77
CA THR A 67 -20.02 -2.42 -20.24
C THR A 67 -21.23 -3.33 -20.48
N SER A 68 -22.41 -2.76 -20.76
CA SER A 68 -23.64 -3.50 -21.11
C SER A 68 -24.27 -2.95 -22.38
#